data_AF-A0A397FWE6-F1
#
_entry.id   AF-A0A397FWE6-F1
#
_cell.length_a   1.000
_cell.length_b   1.000
_cell.length_c   1.000
_cell.angle_alpha   90.00
_cell.angle_beta   90.00
_cell.angle_gamma   90.00
#
_symmetry.space_group_name_H-M   'P 1'
#
loop_
_entity.id
_entity.type
_entity.pdbx_description
1 polymer ?
#
loop_
_entity_poly.entity_id
_entity_poly.type
_entity_poly.pdbx_seq_one_letter_code
_entity_poly.pdbx_strand_id
1 'polypeptide(L)'
;MANLQVTLSPVPPSPAQPISLPINIAIHNPANTPVTFLNWGTPFDPRATLLGVFQINDTSTNDPVPLDTIKFTRQLPPSRDDLVEIPAESSTERTVTIPRVPLEQGHEYAVQAKGIWHGIWECTRDEVTDAQLERLGEARGEFESERAVFKMQMGIDIPTDAARVLAVLSAGGTAIIPSSVGYGIVATDPLALQRIFTAKRRQPHKRHAVIGSYALHRELHVLPAEHAALVRLLAVDLNLPLGVIAPYRGDHPLMRKLDAETLAASSVDGTVAMLVNGGPFQEELVRVTAAAGMALLGSSANLTGQGTKTVVEEIEPEVREAADIVVDYGRVRDGWPRASSTMVDFERMRVVRFGACYEVIRDVVGRFAGLDWPEDPGRTALFSGRTDCL
;
A
#
# COMPACT_ATOMS: atom_id res chain seq x y z
N MET A 1 -22.12 37.31 15.82
CA MET A 1 -21.05 36.44 15.30
C MET A 1 -21.74 35.33 14.54
N ALA A 2 -21.43 35.20 13.26
CA ALA A 2 -21.94 34.11 12.44
C ALA A 2 -21.66 32.76 13.11
N ASN A 3 -22.71 31.96 13.27
CA ASN A 3 -22.64 30.67 13.94
C ASN A 3 -22.42 29.57 12.90
N LEU A 4 -21.20 29.48 12.37
CA LEU A 4 -20.83 28.40 11.45
C LEU A 4 -20.77 27.07 12.21
N GLN A 5 -21.39 26.05 11.64
CA GLN A 5 -21.42 24.70 12.21
C GLN A 5 -20.40 23.83 11.49
N VAL A 6 -19.43 23.28 12.23
CA VAL A 6 -18.41 22.38 11.69
C VAL A 6 -18.86 20.94 11.96
N THR A 7 -18.96 20.13 10.91
CA THR A 7 -19.30 18.71 10.99
C THR A 7 -18.21 17.85 10.39
N LEU A 8 -17.88 16.76 11.06
CA LEU A 8 -16.87 15.78 10.68
C LEU A 8 -17.52 14.44 10.36
N SER A 9 -16.98 13.77 9.35
CA SER A 9 -17.38 12.43 8.92
C SER A 9 -16.11 11.63 8.62
N PRO A 10 -15.47 11.06 9.66
CA PRO A 10 -14.30 10.21 9.50
C PRO A 10 -14.66 8.95 8.70
N VAL A 11 -13.79 8.59 7.76
CA VAL A 11 -13.89 7.31 7.03
C VAL A 11 -13.06 6.28 7.79
N PRO A 12 -13.63 5.13 8.20
CA PRO A 12 -12.87 4.07 8.86
C PRO A 12 -11.63 3.71 8.04
N PRO A 13 -10.41 3.87 8.59
CA PRO A 13 -9.21 3.70 7.82
C PRO A 13 -8.81 2.22 7.72
N SER A 14 -8.00 1.88 6.71
CA SER A 14 -7.37 0.56 6.65
C SER A 14 -6.49 0.34 7.89
N PRO A 15 -6.54 -0.86 8.50
CA PRO A 15 -5.70 -1.20 9.64
C PRO A 15 -4.21 -1.40 9.30
N ALA A 16 -3.82 -1.41 8.02
CA ALA A 16 -2.42 -1.53 7.64
C ALA A 16 -1.61 -0.28 7.96
N GLN A 17 -0.45 -0.48 8.60
CA GLN A 17 0.42 0.61 8.99
C GLN A 17 1.23 1.19 7.80
N PRO A 18 1.56 2.49 7.81
CA PRO A 18 1.02 3.52 8.72
C PRO A 18 -0.45 3.81 8.41
N ILE A 19 -1.26 3.99 9.45
CA ILE A 19 -2.70 4.28 9.31
C ILE A 19 -2.87 5.73 8.88
N SER A 20 -3.65 5.95 7.82
CA SER A 20 -4.05 7.28 7.36
C SER A 20 -5.54 7.44 7.56
N LEU A 21 -5.99 8.47 8.27
CA LEU A 21 -7.39 8.71 8.62
C LEU A 21 -7.99 9.79 7.72
N PRO A 22 -8.82 9.44 6.73
CA PRO A 22 -9.57 10.41 5.95
C PRO A 22 -10.74 10.96 6.77
N ILE A 23 -10.95 12.27 6.71
CA ILE A 23 -12.05 12.96 7.38
C ILE A 23 -12.71 13.87 6.35
N ASN A 24 -13.99 13.59 6.06
CA ASN A 24 -14.83 14.51 5.32
C ASN A 24 -15.31 15.59 6.29
N ILE A 25 -15.21 16.85 5.88
CA ILE A 25 -15.56 18.01 6.68
C ILE A 25 -16.61 18.79 5.93
N ALA A 26 -17.66 19.22 6.63
CA ALA A 26 -18.61 20.21 6.16
C ALA A 26 -18.62 21.42 7.12
N ILE A 27 -18.62 22.63 6.57
CA ILE A 27 -18.91 23.84 7.34
C ILE A 27 -20.22 24.41 6.81
N HIS A 28 -21.24 24.45 7.66
CA HIS A 28 -22.57 24.93 7.33
C HIS A 28 -22.79 26.36 7.84
N ASN A 29 -23.31 27.21 6.98
CA ASN A 29 -23.79 28.55 7.32
C ASN A 29 -25.32 28.51 7.45
N PRO A 30 -25.88 28.61 8.66
CA PRO A 30 -27.33 28.64 8.86
C PRO A 30 -27.94 30.03 8.68
N ALA A 31 -27.13 31.08 8.48
CA ALA A 31 -27.63 32.44 8.31
C ALA A 31 -28.24 32.64 6.93
N ASN A 32 -29.19 33.58 6.84
CA ASN A 32 -29.79 34.01 5.58
C ASN A 32 -28.93 35.01 4.79
N THR A 33 -27.70 35.27 5.25
CA THR A 33 -26.69 36.09 4.59
C THR A 33 -25.42 35.27 4.35
N PRO A 34 -24.63 35.59 3.31
CA PRO A 34 -23.31 34.99 3.11
C PRO A 34 -22.39 35.30 4.30
N VAL A 35 -21.52 34.34 4.61
CA VAL A 35 -20.49 34.46 5.64
C VAL A 35 -19.14 34.16 5.03
N THR A 36 -18.18 35.05 5.22
CA THR A 36 -16.79 34.86 4.82
C THR A 36 -15.92 34.66 6.05
N PHE A 37 -15.04 33.67 6.03
CA PHE A 37 -14.08 33.43 7.11
C PHE A 37 -12.67 33.23 6.57
N LEU A 38 -11.69 33.52 7.43
CA LEU A 38 -10.28 33.24 7.16
C LEU A 38 -9.98 31.76 7.48
N ASN A 39 -9.43 31.01 6.52
CA ASN A 39 -9.22 29.57 6.67
C ASN A 39 -8.11 29.17 7.65
N TRP A 40 -7.30 30.12 8.15
CA TRP A 40 -6.15 29.83 9.01
C TRP A 40 -6.54 29.18 10.33
N GLY A 41 -5.90 28.05 10.67
CA GLY A 41 -6.18 27.33 11.91
C GLY A 41 -7.58 26.70 11.96
N THR A 42 -8.24 26.58 10.81
CA THR A 42 -9.54 25.93 10.65
C THR A 42 -9.37 24.59 9.93
N PRO A 43 -10.41 23.74 9.87
CA PRO A 43 -10.36 22.51 9.05
C PRO A 43 -10.12 22.78 7.55
N PHE A 44 -10.39 24.02 7.09
CA PHE A 44 -10.16 24.45 5.72
C PHE A 44 -8.76 25.03 5.48
N ASP A 45 -7.90 25.08 6.50
CA ASP A 45 -6.49 25.40 6.34
C ASP A 45 -5.81 24.30 5.49
N PRO A 46 -5.03 24.63 4.45
CA PRO A 46 -4.25 23.63 3.72
C PRO A 46 -3.35 22.76 4.60
N ARG A 47 -2.96 23.26 5.78
CA ARG A 47 -2.10 22.58 6.76
C ARG A 47 -2.84 22.16 8.03
N ALA A 48 -4.17 22.08 8.02
CA ALA A 48 -5.00 21.80 9.21
C ALA A 48 -4.54 20.57 10.02
N THR A 49 -4.10 19.51 9.33
CA THR A 49 -3.65 18.25 9.93
C THR A 49 -2.37 18.38 10.78
N LEU A 50 -1.61 19.47 10.64
CA LEU A 50 -0.36 19.72 11.36
C LEU A 50 -0.47 20.86 12.38
N LEU A 51 -1.59 21.59 12.41
CA LEU A 51 -1.76 22.77 13.25
C LEU A 51 -2.51 22.48 14.57
N GLY A 52 -2.78 21.21 14.86
CA GLY A 52 -3.51 20.80 16.07
C GLY A 52 -5.01 21.09 16.01
N VAL A 53 -5.58 21.28 14.81
CA VAL A 53 -7.02 21.50 14.61
C VAL A 53 -7.83 20.27 14.99
N PHE A 54 -7.31 19.08 14.73
CA PHE A 54 -7.98 17.81 15.02
C PHE A 54 -7.44 17.19 16.30
N GLN A 55 -8.35 16.76 17.17
CA GLN A 55 -8.07 15.99 18.38
C GLN A 55 -8.76 14.63 18.25
N ILE A 56 -8.04 13.57 18.59
CA ILE A 56 -8.56 12.20 18.54
C ILE A 56 -8.40 11.60 19.95
N ASN A 57 -9.46 10.99 20.45
CA ASN A 57 -9.45 10.29 21.74
C ASN A 57 -10.03 8.89 21.58
N ASP A 58 -9.45 7.91 22.28
CA ASP A 58 -10.09 6.61 22.48
C ASP A 58 -11.38 6.80 23.29
N THR A 59 -12.52 6.27 22.84
CA THR A 59 -13.80 6.48 23.53
C THR A 59 -13.93 5.65 24.81
N SER A 60 -13.15 4.58 24.95
CA SER A 60 -13.18 3.69 26.10
C SER A 60 -12.31 4.19 27.26
N THR A 61 -11.11 4.68 26.97
CA THR A 61 -10.18 5.19 28.00
C THR A 61 -10.21 6.71 28.13
N ASN A 62 -10.75 7.40 27.12
CA ASN A 62 -10.65 8.86 26.94
C ASN A 62 -9.21 9.38 26.74
N ASP A 63 -8.24 8.49 26.51
CA ASP A 63 -6.86 8.87 26.28
C ASP A 63 -6.70 9.58 24.94
N PRO A 64 -5.93 10.68 24.87
CA PRO A 64 -5.66 11.36 23.62
C PRO A 64 -4.69 10.55 22.77
N VAL A 65 -5.02 10.38 21.48
CA VAL A 65 -4.11 9.84 20.48
C VAL A 65 -3.13 10.95 20.09
N PRO A 66 -1.82 10.75 20.27
CA PRO A 66 -0.83 11.78 19.98
C PRO A 66 -0.74 12.04 18.47
N LEU A 67 -0.87 13.31 18.08
CA LEU A 67 -0.67 13.79 16.72
C LEU A 67 0.50 14.80 16.72
N ASP A 68 1.40 14.64 15.75
CA ASP A 68 2.51 15.58 15.56
C ASP A 68 1.97 16.93 15.08
N THR A 69 2.32 17.99 15.80
CA THR A 69 1.94 19.36 15.44
C THR A 69 3.17 20.24 15.25
N ILE A 70 3.05 21.20 14.35
CA ILE A 70 4.09 22.20 14.10
C ILE A 70 3.53 23.60 14.36
N LYS A 71 4.38 24.48 14.89
CA LYS A 71 4.06 25.91 14.98
C LYS A 71 4.49 26.59 13.69
N PHE A 72 3.63 27.43 13.15
CA PHE A 72 3.87 28.15 11.91
C PHE A 72 3.55 29.63 12.08
N THR A 73 4.37 30.50 11.50
CA THR A 73 4.13 31.95 11.49
C THR A 73 3.49 32.33 10.15
N ARG A 74 2.39 33.08 10.21
CA ARG A 74 1.67 33.58 9.03
C ARG A 74 2.11 35.00 8.70
N GLN A 75 2.20 35.32 7.42
CA GLN A 75 2.44 36.68 6.95
C GLN A 75 1.15 37.50 7.07
N LEU A 76 1.25 38.73 7.58
CA LEU A 76 0.12 39.66 7.71
C LEU A 76 0.25 40.84 6.74
N PRO A 77 -0.87 41.39 6.24
CA PRO A 77 -2.25 40.88 6.38
C PRO A 77 -2.48 39.58 5.57
N PRO A 78 -3.53 38.80 5.86
CA PRO A 78 -3.88 37.60 5.08
C PRO A 78 -4.15 37.90 3.60
N SER A 79 -3.94 36.91 2.74
CA SER A 79 -4.32 37.00 1.32
C SER A 79 -5.84 36.82 1.17
N ARG A 80 -6.43 37.41 0.11
CA ARG A 80 -7.82 37.11 -0.27
C ARG A 80 -8.03 35.65 -0.66
N ASP A 81 -6.99 34.94 -1.08
CA ASP A 81 -7.02 33.50 -1.36
C ASP A 81 -7.18 32.64 -0.09
N ASP A 82 -6.89 33.20 1.09
CA ASP A 82 -7.11 32.54 2.37
C ASP A 82 -8.56 32.67 2.87
N LEU A 83 -9.40 33.45 2.17
CA LEU A 83 -10.80 33.66 2.51
C LEU A 83 -11.68 32.59 1.87
N VAL A 84 -12.59 32.05 2.68
CA VAL A 84 -13.61 31.10 2.24
C VAL A 84 -14.97 31.74 2.50
N GLU A 85 -15.76 31.88 1.43
CA GLU A 85 -17.15 32.32 1.50
C GLU A 85 -18.07 31.11 1.51
N ILE A 86 -19.06 31.14 2.40
CA ILE A 86 -20.17 30.20 2.42
C ILE A 86 -21.45 31.00 2.16
N PRO A 87 -22.15 30.75 1.04
CA PRO A 87 -23.45 31.36 0.78
C PRO A 87 -24.46 31.14 1.92
N ALA A 88 -25.49 31.97 1.96
CA ALA A 88 -26.61 31.83 2.89
C ALA A 88 -27.20 30.41 2.84
N GLU A 89 -27.51 29.85 4.01
CA GLU A 89 -28.17 28.54 4.18
C GLU A 89 -27.49 27.38 3.43
N SER A 90 -26.17 27.44 3.26
CA SER A 90 -25.40 26.48 2.46
C SER A 90 -24.22 25.88 3.22
N SER A 91 -23.55 24.91 2.61
CA SER A 91 -22.36 24.26 3.17
C SER A 91 -21.24 24.22 2.16
N THR A 92 -20.01 24.29 2.67
CA THR A 92 -18.80 23.95 1.90
C THR A 92 -18.19 22.69 2.46
N GLU A 93 -17.66 21.84 1.58
CA GLU A 93 -17.10 20.53 1.94
C GLU A 93 -15.63 20.41 1.58
N ARG A 94 -14.88 19.64 2.36
CA ARG A 94 -13.49 19.31 2.10
C ARG A 94 -13.12 17.98 2.75
N THR A 95 -12.32 17.18 2.07
CA THR A 95 -11.68 16.00 2.66
C THR A 95 -10.24 16.32 3.05
N VAL A 96 -9.85 15.91 4.25
CA VAL A 96 -8.45 15.91 4.71
C VAL A 96 -8.04 14.49 5.08
N THR A 97 -6.75 14.20 5.04
CA THR A 97 -6.23 12.90 5.47
C THR A 97 -5.13 13.13 6.50
N ILE A 98 -5.36 12.70 7.74
CA ILE A 98 -4.35 12.75 8.79
C ILE A 98 -3.43 11.54 8.59
N PRO A 99 -2.13 11.73 8.30
CA PRO A 99 -1.21 10.62 8.09
C PRO A 99 -0.70 10.06 9.43
N ARG A 100 -0.31 8.77 9.43
CA ARG A 100 0.42 8.11 10.52
C ARG A 100 -0.27 8.21 11.89
N VAL A 101 -1.58 8.01 11.93
CA VAL A 101 -2.34 8.05 13.20
C VAL A 101 -2.11 6.74 13.98
N PRO A 102 -1.63 6.77 15.23
CA PRO A 102 -1.36 5.57 16.01
C PRO A 102 -2.66 5.01 16.63
N LEU A 103 -3.51 4.42 15.79
CA LEU A 103 -4.76 3.80 16.19
C LEU A 103 -4.57 2.29 16.42
N GLU A 104 -5.28 1.75 17.41
CA GLU A 104 -5.30 0.33 17.74
C GLU A 104 -6.54 -0.35 17.12
N GLN A 105 -6.35 -1.56 16.61
CA GLN A 105 -7.46 -2.31 16.00
C GLN A 105 -8.49 -2.72 17.05
N GLY A 106 -9.77 -2.71 16.68
CA GLY A 106 -10.88 -3.08 17.57
C GLY A 106 -11.36 -1.96 18.47
N HIS A 107 -10.58 -0.89 18.62
CA HIS A 107 -10.89 0.28 19.43
C HIS A 107 -11.86 1.22 18.70
N GLU A 108 -12.56 2.04 19.49
CA GLU A 108 -13.42 3.10 19.00
C GLU A 108 -12.82 4.45 19.39
N TYR A 109 -12.84 5.39 18.45
CA TYR A 109 -12.22 6.69 18.58
C TYR A 109 -13.23 7.79 18.26
N ALA A 110 -13.07 8.94 18.92
CA ALA A 110 -13.79 10.15 18.59
C ALA A 110 -12.80 11.18 18.05
N VAL A 111 -13.06 11.71 16.86
CA VAL A 111 -12.36 12.87 16.33
C VAL A 111 -13.20 14.13 16.52
N GLN A 112 -12.53 15.22 16.88
CA GLN A 112 -13.15 16.52 17.09
C GLN A 112 -12.25 17.62 16.53
N ALA A 113 -12.82 18.62 15.87
CA ALA A 113 -12.12 19.80 15.41
C ALA A 113 -12.35 20.94 16.41
N LYS A 114 -11.25 21.57 16.87
CA LYS A 114 -11.29 22.73 17.76
C LYS A 114 -10.34 23.80 17.26
N GLY A 115 -10.71 25.06 17.41
CA GLY A 115 -9.84 26.15 17.04
C GLY A 115 -10.48 27.52 17.21
N ILE A 116 -9.86 28.49 16.57
CA ILE A 116 -10.28 29.90 16.59
C ILE A 116 -10.55 30.31 15.15
N TRP A 117 -11.75 30.83 14.88
CA TRP A 117 -11.98 31.68 13.73
C TRP A 117 -11.14 32.94 13.87
N HIS A 118 -10.05 33.04 13.11
CA HIS A 118 -9.19 34.21 13.18
C HIS A 118 -9.78 35.46 12.51
N GLY A 119 -10.80 35.29 11.67
CA GLY A 119 -11.62 36.34 11.08
C GLY A 119 -12.91 35.74 10.52
N ILE A 120 -14.07 36.28 10.90
CA ILE A 120 -15.40 35.85 10.43
C ILE A 120 -16.31 37.07 10.22
N TRP A 121 -16.86 37.21 9.01
CA TRP A 121 -17.61 38.39 8.59
C TRP A 121 -18.92 37.97 7.91
N GLU A 122 -20.03 38.60 8.29
CA GLU A 122 -21.36 38.40 7.70
C GLU A 122 -21.51 39.22 6.41
N CYS A 123 -20.69 38.88 5.42
CA CYS A 123 -20.69 39.49 4.09
C CYS A 123 -20.09 38.54 3.06
N THR A 124 -20.20 38.91 1.78
CA THR A 124 -19.49 38.22 0.68
C THR A 124 -17.98 38.47 0.77
N ARG A 125 -17.20 37.64 0.09
CA ARG A 125 -15.73 37.71 0.09
C ARG A 125 -15.22 39.05 -0.43
N ASP A 126 -15.90 39.61 -1.43
CA ASP A 126 -15.49 40.86 -2.07
C ASP A 126 -15.76 42.08 -1.19
N GLU A 127 -16.71 41.97 -0.27
CA GLU A 127 -17.07 43.01 0.71
C GLU A 127 -16.12 43.04 1.92
N VAL A 128 -15.27 42.02 2.11
CA VAL A 128 -14.22 42.05 3.15
C VAL A 128 -13.18 43.11 2.77
N THR A 129 -13.06 44.12 3.63
CA THR A 129 -12.17 45.28 3.43
C THR A 129 -10.75 45.00 3.92
N ASP A 130 -9.77 45.69 3.33
CA ASP A 130 -8.36 45.54 3.75
C ASP A 130 -8.15 45.96 5.22
N ALA A 131 -8.91 46.95 5.70
CA ALA A 131 -8.91 47.35 7.10
C ALA A 131 -9.38 46.23 8.06
N GLN A 132 -10.33 45.38 7.63
CA GLN A 132 -10.75 44.20 8.40
C GLN A 132 -9.65 43.12 8.41
N LEU A 133 -8.92 42.95 7.30
CA LEU A 133 -7.79 42.02 7.22
C LEU A 133 -6.58 42.46 8.06
N GLU A 134 -6.39 43.77 8.23
CA GLU A 134 -5.39 44.32 9.16
C GLU A 134 -5.81 44.19 10.64
N ARG A 135 -7.12 44.15 10.92
CA ARG A 135 -7.70 44.15 12.28
C ARG A 135 -8.50 42.88 12.58
N LEU A 136 -7.86 41.72 12.37
CA LEU A 136 -8.46 40.41 12.62
C LEU A 136 -9.09 40.24 14.01
N GLY A 137 -8.58 40.94 15.03
CA GLY A 137 -9.00 40.79 16.43
C GLY A 137 -10.48 41.09 16.72
N GLU A 138 -11.15 41.90 15.90
CA GLU A 138 -12.55 42.30 16.11
C GLU A 138 -13.56 41.22 15.67
N ALA A 139 -13.13 40.28 14.83
CA ALA A 139 -13.97 39.26 14.20
C ALA A 139 -13.51 37.84 14.58
N ARG A 140 -13.15 37.62 15.85
CA ARG A 140 -12.67 36.33 16.36
C ARG A 140 -13.74 35.57 17.14
N GLY A 141 -13.73 34.26 17.02
CA GLY A 141 -14.58 33.36 17.81
C GLY A 141 -13.96 31.97 17.93
N GLU A 142 -14.30 31.23 18.97
CA GLU A 142 -13.93 29.82 19.09
C GLU A 142 -14.91 28.94 18.30
N PHE A 143 -14.43 27.79 17.84
CA PHE A 143 -15.30 26.75 17.30
C PHE A 143 -14.93 25.39 17.85
N GLU A 144 -15.95 24.55 17.93
CA GLU A 144 -15.86 23.16 18.32
C GLU A 144 -16.87 22.38 17.49
N SER A 145 -16.41 21.33 16.79
CA SER A 145 -17.32 20.39 16.12
C SER A 145 -17.94 19.42 17.11
N GLU A 146 -18.91 18.64 16.65
CA GLU A 146 -19.28 17.41 17.34
C GLU A 146 -18.09 16.44 17.46
N ARG A 147 -18.24 15.48 18.37
CA ARG A 147 -17.34 14.33 18.48
C ARG A 147 -17.81 13.28 17.49
N ALA A 148 -17.17 13.22 16.32
CA ALA A 148 -17.48 12.23 15.31
C ALA A 148 -16.78 10.91 15.66
N VAL A 149 -17.58 9.88 15.95
CA VAL A 149 -17.10 8.57 16.38
C VAL A 149 -16.85 7.67 15.18
N PHE A 150 -15.75 6.93 15.21
CA PHE A 150 -15.44 5.89 14.24
C PHE A 150 -14.77 4.70 14.95
N LYS A 151 -14.93 3.52 14.38
CA LYS A 151 -14.36 2.29 14.93
C LYS A 151 -13.24 1.78 14.04
N MET A 152 -12.10 1.46 14.65
CA MET A 152 -11.08 0.65 13.99
C MET A 152 -11.59 -0.79 13.89
N GLN A 153 -11.93 -1.20 12.68
CA GLN A 153 -12.34 -2.58 12.45
C GLN A 153 -11.14 -3.51 12.61
N MET A 154 -11.36 -4.65 13.27
CA MET A 154 -10.42 -5.77 13.18
C MET A 154 -10.58 -6.42 11.81
N GLY A 155 -9.53 -6.46 11.02
CA GLY A 155 -9.59 -7.05 9.69
C GLY A 155 -8.41 -6.67 8.82
N ILE A 156 -8.47 -7.12 7.58
CA ILE A 156 -7.53 -6.75 6.51
C ILE A 156 -8.37 -6.23 5.35
N ASP A 157 -8.05 -5.02 4.88
CA ASP A 157 -8.68 -4.43 3.69
C ASP A 157 -7.71 -4.47 2.51
N ILE A 158 -7.69 -5.63 1.84
CA ILE A 158 -6.78 -5.90 0.73
C ILE A 158 -6.95 -4.89 -0.42
N PRO A 159 -8.16 -4.57 -0.91
CA PRO A 159 -8.33 -3.56 -1.95
C PRO A 159 -7.76 -2.19 -1.60
N THR A 160 -8.00 -1.70 -0.37
CA THR A 160 -7.47 -0.40 0.08
C THR A 160 -5.95 -0.41 0.19
N ASP A 161 -5.37 -1.49 0.73
CA ASP A 161 -3.93 -1.62 0.86
C ASP A 161 -3.24 -1.77 -0.50
N ALA A 162 -3.83 -2.53 -1.43
CA ALA A 162 -3.35 -2.64 -2.80
C ALA A 162 -3.41 -1.29 -3.53
N ALA A 163 -4.46 -0.49 -3.32
CA ALA A 163 -4.56 0.87 -3.88
C ALA A 163 -3.48 1.81 -3.32
N ARG A 164 -3.17 1.73 -2.02
CA ARG A 164 -2.06 2.47 -1.41
C ARG A 164 -0.70 2.07 -2.00
N VAL A 165 -0.46 0.78 -2.16
CA VAL A 165 0.78 0.28 -2.78
C VAL A 165 0.85 0.71 -4.25
N LEU A 166 -0.25 0.63 -5.00
CA LEU A 166 -0.31 1.10 -6.38
C LEU A 166 0.06 2.58 -6.49
N ALA A 167 -0.44 3.44 -5.59
CA ALA A 167 -0.10 4.86 -5.58
C ALA A 167 1.42 5.08 -5.39
N VAL A 168 2.04 4.33 -4.47
CA VAL A 168 3.50 4.38 -4.25
C VAL A 168 4.27 3.90 -5.48
N LEU A 169 3.88 2.75 -6.05
CA LEU A 169 4.51 2.21 -7.25
C LEU A 169 4.37 3.15 -8.45
N SER A 170 3.21 3.81 -8.60
CA SER A 170 2.94 4.77 -9.67
C SER A 170 3.81 6.03 -9.57
N ALA A 171 4.27 6.36 -8.36
CA ALA A 171 5.21 7.45 -8.10
C ALA A 171 6.69 7.04 -8.22
N GLY A 172 7.01 5.83 -8.70
CA GLY A 172 8.38 5.32 -8.77
C GLY A 172 8.93 4.81 -7.43
N GLY A 173 8.04 4.54 -6.48
CA GLY A 173 8.36 3.99 -5.17
C GLY A 173 8.58 2.47 -5.17
N THR A 174 8.99 1.96 -4.01
CA THR A 174 9.16 0.53 -3.69
C THR A 174 8.22 0.14 -2.58
N ALA A 175 7.81 -1.13 -2.54
CA ALA A 175 6.96 -1.65 -1.49
C ALA A 175 7.47 -2.97 -0.93
N ILE A 176 7.37 -3.17 0.38
CA ILE A 176 7.41 -4.51 0.99
C ILE A 176 5.99 -4.99 1.16
N ILE A 177 5.71 -6.19 0.64
CA ILE A 177 4.37 -6.78 0.61
C ILE A 177 4.38 -8.19 1.20
N PRO A 178 3.28 -8.61 1.84
CA PRO A 178 3.13 -9.99 2.27
C PRO A 178 2.85 -10.88 1.05
N SER A 179 3.35 -12.11 1.10
CA SER A 179 2.85 -13.22 0.28
C SER A 179 2.60 -14.42 1.19
N SER A 180 2.00 -15.48 0.65
CA SER A 180 1.76 -16.70 1.42
C SER A 180 3.04 -17.39 1.88
N VAL A 181 4.17 -17.23 1.17
CA VAL A 181 5.44 -17.94 1.48
C VAL A 181 6.47 -17.10 2.22
N GLY A 182 6.44 -15.77 2.07
CA GLY A 182 7.45 -14.87 2.60
C GLY A 182 7.24 -13.43 2.13
N TYR A 183 7.82 -12.46 2.85
CA TYR A 183 7.72 -11.06 2.42
C TYR A 183 8.54 -10.82 1.16
N GLY A 184 7.99 -10.03 0.24
CA GLY A 184 8.64 -9.61 -1.00
C GLY A 184 8.85 -8.11 -1.02
N ILE A 185 9.95 -7.65 -1.61
CA ILE A 185 10.15 -6.25 -1.96
C ILE A 185 9.98 -6.09 -3.48
N VAL A 186 9.09 -5.19 -3.87
CA VAL A 186 8.58 -5.04 -5.24
C VAL A 186 8.70 -3.61 -5.74
N ALA A 187 8.82 -3.49 -7.06
CA ALA A 187 8.81 -2.25 -7.79
C ALA A 187 8.30 -2.48 -9.23
N THR A 188 8.01 -1.39 -9.92
CA THR A 188 7.62 -1.40 -11.35
C THR A 188 8.54 -0.51 -12.20
N ASP A 189 9.20 0.45 -11.57
CA ASP A 189 10.15 1.38 -12.18
C ASP A 189 11.60 0.83 -12.14
N PRO A 190 12.39 0.96 -13.23
CA PRO A 190 13.77 0.48 -13.28
C PRO A 190 14.69 1.10 -12.21
N LEU A 191 14.57 2.39 -11.91
CA LEU A 191 15.38 3.03 -10.87
C LEU A 191 15.00 2.50 -9.48
N ALA A 192 13.71 2.30 -9.23
CA ALA A 192 13.23 1.65 -8.01
C ALA A 192 13.75 0.22 -7.86
N LEU A 193 13.81 -0.56 -8.94
CA LEU A 193 14.43 -1.90 -8.94
C LEU A 193 15.93 -1.82 -8.63
N GLN A 194 16.66 -0.84 -9.18
CA GLN A 194 18.06 -0.62 -8.84
C GLN A 194 18.27 -0.24 -7.36
N ARG A 195 17.37 0.55 -6.76
CA ARG A 195 17.39 0.82 -5.31
C ARG A 195 17.27 -0.48 -4.51
N ILE A 196 16.32 -1.34 -4.89
CA ILE A 196 16.13 -2.67 -4.28
C ILE A 196 17.42 -3.51 -4.40
N PHE A 197 18.04 -3.56 -5.58
CA PHE A 197 19.30 -4.28 -5.79
C PHE A 197 20.41 -3.81 -4.85
N THR A 198 20.58 -2.50 -4.75
CA THR A 198 21.60 -1.85 -3.94
C THR A 198 21.37 -2.15 -2.45
N ALA A 199 20.16 -1.92 -1.95
CA ALA A 199 19.80 -2.16 -0.55
C ALA A 199 20.00 -3.63 -0.14
N LYS A 200 19.74 -4.57 -1.06
CA LYS A 200 19.90 -6.01 -0.81
C LYS A 200 21.32 -6.53 -1.02
N ARG A 201 22.27 -5.67 -1.41
CA ARG A 201 23.65 -6.04 -1.79
C ARG A 201 23.65 -7.17 -2.81
N ARG A 202 22.77 -7.06 -3.80
CA ARG A 202 22.47 -8.14 -4.74
C ARG A 202 23.50 -8.15 -5.86
N GLN A 203 24.03 -9.34 -6.16
CA GLN A 203 25.00 -9.49 -7.25
C GLN A 203 24.34 -9.28 -8.62
N PRO A 204 25.04 -8.72 -9.62
CA PRO A 204 24.46 -8.35 -10.92
C PRO A 204 23.76 -9.51 -11.66
N HIS A 205 24.23 -10.74 -11.48
CA HIS A 205 23.65 -11.92 -12.13
C HIS A 205 22.30 -12.37 -11.51
N LYS A 206 21.87 -11.78 -10.39
CA LYS A 206 20.69 -12.23 -9.65
C LYS A 206 19.42 -11.57 -10.17
N ARG A 207 18.56 -12.37 -10.79
CA ARG A 207 17.36 -11.92 -11.52
C ARG A 207 16.17 -11.59 -10.63
N HIS A 208 15.25 -10.76 -11.13
CA HIS A 208 13.92 -10.57 -10.55
C HIS A 208 12.96 -11.65 -11.03
N ALA A 209 11.96 -11.95 -10.21
CA ALA A 209 10.80 -12.69 -10.67
C ALA A 209 9.68 -11.71 -10.97
N VAL A 210 8.83 -12.07 -11.92
CA VAL A 210 7.53 -11.42 -12.07
C VAL A 210 6.65 -11.85 -10.91
N ILE A 211 6.08 -10.87 -10.22
CA ILE A 211 5.02 -11.11 -9.25
C ILE A 211 3.73 -11.17 -10.06
N GLY A 212 3.05 -12.32 -10.02
CA GLY A 212 1.93 -12.57 -10.92
C GLY A 212 0.71 -13.17 -10.24
N SER A 213 -0.23 -13.55 -11.08
CA SER A 213 -1.48 -14.22 -10.72
C SER A 213 -1.71 -15.38 -11.69
N TYR A 214 -2.68 -16.25 -11.37
CA TYR A 214 -3.08 -17.27 -12.33
C TYR A 214 -3.65 -16.67 -13.62
N ALA A 215 -4.36 -15.54 -13.54
CA ALA A 215 -4.84 -14.83 -14.72
C ALA A 215 -3.68 -14.35 -15.59
N LEU A 216 -2.69 -13.67 -15.01
CA LEU A 216 -1.53 -13.18 -15.75
C LEU A 216 -0.67 -14.32 -16.30
N HIS A 217 -0.54 -15.43 -15.57
CA HIS A 217 0.12 -16.64 -16.07
C HIS A 217 -0.52 -17.11 -17.39
N ARG A 218 -1.85 -17.16 -17.49
CA ARG A 218 -2.57 -17.60 -18.71
C ARG A 218 -2.42 -16.63 -19.88
N GLU A 219 -2.26 -15.35 -19.60
CA GLU A 219 -2.07 -14.32 -20.61
C GLU A 219 -0.64 -14.27 -21.14
N LEU A 220 0.33 -14.49 -20.25
CA LEU A 220 1.75 -14.26 -20.53
C LEU A 220 2.51 -15.53 -20.89
N HIS A 221 2.34 -16.63 -20.16
CA HIS A 221 3.11 -17.85 -20.40
C HIS A 221 2.53 -18.67 -21.56
N VAL A 222 3.44 -19.32 -22.28
CA VAL A 222 3.13 -20.22 -23.40
C VAL A 222 3.51 -21.62 -22.98
N LEU A 223 2.50 -22.45 -22.72
CA LEU A 223 2.66 -23.83 -22.28
C LEU A 223 1.71 -24.75 -23.06
N PRO A 224 2.08 -26.04 -23.24
CA PRO A 224 1.13 -27.07 -23.65
C PRO A 224 -0.08 -27.14 -22.72
N ALA A 225 -1.23 -27.56 -23.25
CA ALA A 225 -2.49 -27.60 -22.51
C ALA A 225 -2.41 -28.44 -21.22
N GLU A 226 -1.68 -29.56 -21.27
CA GLU A 226 -1.45 -30.44 -20.12
C GLU A 226 -0.62 -29.77 -19.00
N HIS A 227 0.44 -29.04 -19.34
CA HIS A 227 1.26 -28.32 -18.37
C HIS A 227 0.48 -27.15 -17.76
N ALA A 228 -0.27 -26.41 -18.58
CA ALA A 228 -1.15 -25.34 -18.09
C ALA A 228 -2.26 -25.87 -17.16
N ALA A 229 -2.83 -27.05 -17.46
CA ALA A 229 -3.79 -27.72 -16.60
C ALA A 229 -3.18 -28.13 -15.25
N LEU A 230 -1.93 -28.60 -15.25
CA LEU A 230 -1.21 -28.92 -14.02
C LEU A 230 -0.93 -27.66 -13.17
N VAL A 231 -0.54 -26.54 -13.80
CA VAL A 231 -0.41 -25.25 -13.09
C VAL A 231 -1.75 -24.85 -12.45
N ARG A 232 -2.87 -24.98 -13.16
CA ARG A 232 -4.22 -24.72 -12.61
C ARG A 232 -4.53 -25.61 -11.41
N LEU A 233 -4.29 -26.92 -11.54
CA LEU A 233 -4.52 -27.88 -10.47
C LEU A 233 -3.75 -27.47 -9.20
N LEU A 234 -2.46 -27.18 -9.32
CA LEU A 234 -1.62 -26.82 -8.19
C LEU A 234 -1.98 -25.44 -7.60
N ALA A 235 -2.04 -24.41 -8.45
CA ALA A 235 -2.16 -23.02 -8.00
C ALA A 235 -3.60 -22.62 -7.63
N VAL A 236 -4.62 -23.17 -8.31
CA VAL A 236 -6.03 -22.78 -8.15
C VAL A 236 -6.81 -23.84 -7.40
N ASP A 237 -6.88 -25.08 -7.92
CA ASP A 237 -7.73 -26.11 -7.32
C ASP A 237 -7.23 -26.54 -5.94
N LEU A 238 -5.91 -26.58 -5.75
CA LEU A 238 -5.25 -26.92 -4.48
C LEU A 238 -4.73 -25.70 -3.70
N ASN A 239 -4.84 -24.49 -4.26
CA ASN A 239 -4.43 -23.24 -3.63
C ASN A 239 -2.98 -23.23 -3.10
N LEU A 240 -2.05 -23.85 -3.85
CA LEU A 240 -0.64 -23.95 -3.47
C LEU A 240 0.18 -22.79 -4.06
N PRO A 241 1.13 -22.20 -3.30
CA PRO A 241 2.02 -21.21 -3.85
C PRO A 241 3.00 -21.84 -4.84
N LEU A 242 3.03 -21.31 -6.06
CA LEU A 242 3.77 -21.92 -7.17
C LEU A 242 4.56 -20.89 -7.96
N GLY A 243 5.88 -21.10 -8.03
CA GLY A 243 6.76 -20.44 -8.99
C GLY A 243 6.76 -21.19 -10.31
N VAL A 244 6.24 -20.55 -11.36
CA VAL A 244 6.19 -21.10 -12.72
C VAL A 244 7.27 -20.44 -13.55
N ILE A 245 8.17 -21.25 -14.12
CA ILE A 245 9.13 -20.84 -15.14
C ILE A 245 8.64 -21.42 -16.46
N ALA A 246 8.42 -20.56 -17.46
CA ALA A 246 7.97 -21.00 -18.78
C ALA A 246 8.30 -19.95 -19.86
N PRO A 247 8.31 -20.34 -21.15
CA PRO A 247 8.31 -19.43 -22.28
C PRO A 247 7.18 -18.40 -22.15
N TYR A 248 7.41 -17.18 -22.62
CA TYR A 248 6.44 -16.09 -22.48
C TYR A 248 6.19 -15.36 -23.81
N ARG A 249 5.03 -14.69 -23.90
CA ARG A 249 4.67 -13.82 -25.01
C ARG A 249 5.42 -12.48 -24.91
N GLY A 250 6.49 -12.33 -25.68
CA GLY A 250 7.30 -11.11 -25.69
C GLY A 250 6.57 -9.86 -26.18
N ASP A 251 5.49 -10.01 -26.94
CA ASP A 251 4.64 -8.94 -27.42
C ASP A 251 3.54 -8.52 -26.42
N HIS A 252 3.47 -9.18 -25.25
CA HIS A 252 2.52 -8.83 -24.19
C HIS A 252 2.73 -7.37 -23.73
N PRO A 253 1.67 -6.57 -23.55
CA PRO A 253 1.79 -5.14 -23.22
C PRO A 253 2.64 -4.83 -21.99
N LEU A 254 2.54 -5.67 -20.94
CA LEU A 254 3.33 -5.51 -19.72
C LEU A 254 4.83 -5.78 -19.95
N MET A 255 5.17 -6.72 -20.85
CA MET A 255 6.56 -7.04 -21.14
C MET A 255 7.20 -5.99 -22.05
N ARG A 256 6.46 -5.47 -23.03
CA ARG A 256 6.94 -4.43 -23.95
C ARG A 256 7.29 -3.11 -23.28
N LYS A 257 6.72 -2.84 -22.10
CA LYS A 257 7.00 -1.64 -21.31
C LYS A 257 8.28 -1.76 -20.49
N LEU A 258 8.82 -2.97 -20.32
CA LEU A 258 10.11 -3.15 -19.66
C LEU A 258 11.22 -2.72 -20.61
N ASP A 259 12.18 -1.96 -20.10
CA ASP A 259 13.41 -1.71 -20.84
C ASP A 259 14.22 -3.01 -21.01
N ALA A 260 15.20 -2.98 -21.93
CA ALA A 260 15.99 -4.15 -22.27
C ALA A 260 16.78 -4.70 -21.07
N GLU A 261 17.26 -3.83 -20.18
CA GLU A 261 18.04 -4.23 -19.00
C GLU A 261 17.16 -4.95 -17.98
N THR A 262 15.99 -4.39 -17.68
CA THR A 262 15.01 -4.95 -16.75
C THR A 262 14.46 -6.28 -17.26
N LEU A 263 14.22 -6.37 -18.57
CA LEU A 263 13.78 -7.61 -19.21
C LEU A 263 14.87 -8.70 -19.13
N ALA A 264 16.12 -8.35 -19.42
CA ALA A 264 17.26 -9.27 -19.30
C ALA A 264 17.48 -9.70 -17.84
N ALA A 265 17.22 -8.79 -16.89
CA ALA A 265 17.27 -9.08 -15.46
C ALA A 265 16.08 -9.91 -14.95
N SER A 266 15.06 -10.17 -15.78
CA SER A 266 13.83 -10.89 -15.39
C SER A 266 13.53 -12.12 -16.26
N SER A 267 14.40 -12.44 -17.23
CA SER A 267 14.22 -13.56 -18.16
C SER A 267 15.51 -14.36 -18.37
N VAL A 268 15.38 -15.64 -18.77
CA VAL A 268 16.48 -16.56 -19.10
C VAL A 268 16.06 -17.41 -20.28
N ASP A 269 16.83 -17.44 -21.35
CA ASP A 269 16.61 -18.33 -22.50
C ASP A 269 15.17 -18.30 -23.03
N GLY A 270 14.56 -17.12 -23.10
CA GLY A 270 13.18 -16.92 -23.56
C GLY A 270 12.10 -17.29 -22.53
N THR A 271 12.47 -17.63 -21.30
CA THR A 271 11.56 -17.95 -20.19
C THR A 271 11.51 -16.83 -19.15
N VAL A 272 10.39 -16.73 -18.44
CA VAL A 272 10.20 -15.84 -17.29
C VAL A 272 9.81 -16.66 -16.08
N ALA A 273 10.32 -16.29 -14.91
CA ALA A 273 9.90 -16.85 -13.64
C ALA A 273 8.80 -15.98 -13.04
N MET A 274 7.64 -16.59 -12.71
CA MET A 274 6.51 -15.91 -12.11
C MET A 274 6.07 -16.61 -10.82
N LEU A 275 5.85 -15.86 -9.74
CA LEU A 275 5.08 -16.38 -8.61
C LEU A 275 3.59 -16.24 -8.94
N VAL A 276 2.91 -17.36 -9.20
CA VAL A 276 1.54 -17.39 -9.73
C VAL A 276 0.47 -17.33 -8.63
N ASN A 277 0.72 -17.95 -7.49
CA ASN A 277 -0.15 -17.84 -6.31
C ASN A 277 0.72 -17.43 -5.13
N GLY A 278 0.62 -16.17 -4.72
CA GLY A 278 1.23 -15.65 -3.49
C GLY A 278 0.19 -15.27 -2.43
N GLY A 279 -1.06 -15.72 -2.59
CA GLY A 279 -2.17 -15.37 -1.72
C GLY A 279 -2.95 -14.11 -2.14
N PRO A 280 -4.02 -13.78 -1.40
CA PRO A 280 -5.03 -12.81 -1.85
C PRO A 280 -4.50 -11.38 -2.05
N PHE A 281 -3.56 -10.92 -1.23
CA PHE A 281 -2.97 -9.59 -1.38
C PHE A 281 -2.18 -9.45 -2.70
N GLN A 282 -1.38 -10.47 -3.03
CA GLN A 282 -0.63 -10.50 -4.28
C GLN A 282 -1.58 -10.52 -5.48
N GLU A 283 -2.63 -11.33 -5.44
CA GLU A 283 -3.64 -11.42 -6.51
C GLU A 283 -4.27 -10.05 -6.80
N GLU A 284 -4.71 -9.34 -5.76
CA GLU A 284 -5.31 -8.02 -5.91
C GLU A 284 -4.30 -6.98 -6.38
N LEU A 285 -3.08 -6.97 -5.82
CA LEU A 285 -2.04 -6.03 -6.25
C LEU A 285 -1.65 -6.24 -7.72
N VAL A 286 -1.52 -7.48 -8.17
CA VAL A 286 -1.25 -7.81 -9.58
C VAL A 286 -2.42 -7.37 -10.45
N ARG A 287 -3.67 -7.57 -10.01
CA ARG A 287 -4.86 -7.11 -10.75
C ARG A 287 -4.84 -5.60 -10.98
N VAL A 288 -4.61 -4.81 -9.93
CA VAL A 288 -4.64 -3.33 -10.04
C VAL A 288 -3.42 -2.77 -10.77
N THR A 289 -2.23 -3.35 -10.60
CA THR A 289 -1.01 -2.94 -11.33
C THR A 289 -1.06 -3.32 -12.81
N ALA A 290 -1.55 -4.52 -13.14
CA ALA A 290 -1.76 -4.94 -14.53
C ALA A 290 -2.80 -4.06 -15.24
N ALA A 291 -3.89 -3.68 -14.56
CA ALA A 291 -4.88 -2.74 -15.08
C ALA A 291 -4.29 -1.33 -15.34
N ALA A 292 -3.34 -0.90 -14.52
CA ALA A 292 -2.54 0.32 -14.76
C ALA A 292 -1.46 0.12 -15.85
N GLY A 293 -1.34 -1.08 -16.40
CA GLY A 293 -0.34 -1.42 -17.41
C GLY A 293 1.08 -1.43 -16.86
N MET A 294 1.27 -1.83 -15.60
CA MET A 294 2.55 -1.86 -14.90
C MET A 294 2.93 -3.31 -14.57
N ALA A 295 4.11 -3.76 -15.01
CA ALA A 295 4.61 -5.08 -14.66
C ALA A 295 5.21 -5.05 -13.25
N LEU A 296 4.70 -5.88 -12.34
CA LEU A 296 5.20 -5.96 -10.98
C LEU A 296 6.40 -6.92 -10.90
N LEU A 297 7.57 -6.37 -10.59
CA LEU A 297 8.82 -7.11 -10.47
C LEU A 297 9.30 -7.09 -9.04
N GLY A 298 9.91 -8.19 -8.60
CA GLY A 298 10.35 -8.26 -7.21
C GLY A 298 11.25 -9.43 -6.87
N SER A 299 11.61 -9.46 -5.59
CA SER A 299 12.30 -10.58 -4.97
C SER A 299 11.93 -10.63 -3.48
N SER A 300 12.32 -11.69 -2.78
CA SER A 300 12.14 -11.78 -1.32
C SER A 300 12.72 -10.56 -0.59
N ALA A 301 12.11 -10.10 0.50
CA ALA A 301 12.56 -8.94 1.27
C ALA A 301 13.62 -9.37 2.31
N ASN A 302 14.87 -9.54 1.86
CA ASN A 302 16.00 -9.90 2.71
C ASN A 302 17.35 -9.52 2.10
N LEU A 303 18.41 -9.43 2.90
CA LEU A 303 19.78 -9.37 2.36
C LEU A 303 20.11 -10.63 1.55
N THR A 304 20.82 -10.45 0.43
CA THR A 304 21.15 -11.54 -0.49
C THR A 304 21.85 -12.69 0.25
N GLY A 305 21.30 -13.91 0.13
CA GLY A 305 21.85 -15.11 0.74
C GLY A 305 21.37 -15.41 2.17
N GLN A 306 20.68 -14.49 2.84
CA GLN A 306 20.27 -14.66 4.25
C GLN A 306 18.89 -15.33 4.45
N GLY A 307 18.30 -15.85 3.38
CA GLY A 307 16.98 -16.47 3.40
C GLY A 307 15.83 -15.46 3.49
N THR A 308 14.70 -15.82 2.92
CA THR A 308 13.48 -15.02 2.93
C THR A 308 12.90 -14.93 4.34
N LYS A 309 12.41 -13.75 4.72
CA LYS A 309 11.81 -13.50 6.03
C LYS A 309 10.31 -13.73 6.01
N THR A 310 9.78 -14.18 7.13
CA THR A 310 8.37 -14.61 7.26
C THR A 310 7.52 -13.65 8.08
N VAL A 311 8.15 -12.62 8.65
CA VAL A 311 7.53 -11.53 9.40
C VAL A 311 8.37 -10.26 9.19
N VAL A 312 7.78 -9.07 9.30
CA VAL A 312 8.44 -7.80 8.97
C VAL A 312 9.61 -7.50 9.90
N GLU A 313 9.52 -7.85 11.18
CA GLU A 313 10.56 -7.57 12.19
C GLU A 313 11.86 -8.33 11.91
N GLU A 314 11.79 -9.44 11.18
CA GLU A 314 12.96 -10.23 10.76
C GLU A 314 13.67 -9.64 9.53
N ILE A 315 13.06 -8.65 8.83
CA ILE A 315 13.64 -7.99 7.65
C ILE A 315 14.75 -7.03 8.09
N GLU A 316 15.90 -7.11 7.43
CA GLU A 316 17.05 -6.28 7.76
C GLU A 316 16.70 -4.77 7.62
N PRO A 317 17.15 -3.90 8.55
CA PRO A 317 16.79 -2.48 8.56
C PRO A 317 17.03 -1.78 7.21
N GLU A 318 18.20 -2.01 6.60
CA GLU A 318 18.57 -1.43 5.29
C GLU A 318 17.64 -1.87 4.15
N VAL A 319 16.98 -3.04 4.24
CA VAL A 319 15.96 -3.46 3.27
C VAL A 319 14.60 -2.84 3.58
N ARG A 320 14.24 -2.69 4.87
CA ARG A 320 13.01 -2.01 5.28
C ARG A 320 13.01 -0.53 4.93
N GLU A 321 14.13 0.16 5.18
CA GLU A 321 14.33 1.58 4.87
C GLU A 321 14.32 1.86 3.37
N ALA A 322 14.64 0.86 2.54
CA ALA A 322 14.55 0.98 1.09
C ALA A 322 13.12 0.87 0.56
N ALA A 323 12.12 0.60 1.40
CA ALA A 323 10.72 0.51 1.04
C ALA A 323 9.98 1.82 1.39
N ASP A 324 9.31 2.41 0.40
CA ASP A 324 8.49 3.60 0.60
C ASP A 324 7.17 3.27 1.32
N ILE A 325 6.74 2.01 1.28
CA ILE A 325 5.62 1.47 2.05
C ILE A 325 5.87 0.01 2.45
N VAL A 326 5.41 -0.38 3.63
CA VAL A 326 5.40 -1.76 4.11
C VAL A 326 3.96 -2.13 4.43
N VAL A 327 3.43 -3.18 3.78
CA VAL A 327 2.16 -3.80 4.18
C VAL A 327 2.50 -4.97 5.08
N ASP A 328 2.05 -4.92 6.33
CA ASP A 328 2.35 -5.93 7.35
C ASP A 328 1.07 -6.63 7.80
N TYR A 329 0.94 -7.92 7.46
CA TYR A 329 -0.16 -8.79 7.88
C TYR A 329 0.32 -9.85 8.90
N GLY A 330 1.45 -9.61 9.55
CA GLY A 330 2.07 -10.53 10.50
C GLY A 330 2.78 -11.69 9.80
N ARG A 331 2.82 -12.85 10.47
CA ARG A 331 3.58 -14.02 9.99
C ARG A 331 2.88 -14.69 8.81
N VAL A 332 3.64 -14.98 7.75
CA VAL A 332 3.12 -15.65 6.54
C VAL A 332 2.74 -17.12 6.78
N ARG A 333 1.77 -17.62 6.02
CA ARG A 333 1.14 -18.94 6.17
C ARG A 333 2.07 -20.12 5.85
N ASP A 334 2.73 -20.08 4.69
CA ASP A 334 3.47 -21.17 4.08
C ASP A 334 5.00 -20.97 4.20
N GLY A 335 5.43 -20.31 5.29
CA GLY A 335 6.84 -19.97 5.53
C GLY A 335 7.72 -21.17 5.93
N TRP A 336 7.10 -22.30 6.28
CA TRP A 336 7.77 -23.50 6.79
C TRP A 336 7.54 -24.72 5.87
N PRO A 337 8.55 -25.58 5.66
CA PRO A 337 9.94 -25.47 6.14
C PRO A 337 10.75 -24.41 5.39
N ARG A 338 10.33 -24.00 4.19
CA ARG A 338 11.04 -23.06 3.32
C ARG A 338 10.19 -21.84 3.00
N ALA A 339 10.68 -20.65 3.38
CA ALA A 339 10.00 -19.38 3.20
C ALA A 339 10.01 -18.82 1.75
N SER A 340 9.91 -19.66 0.74
CA SER A 340 9.94 -19.26 -0.67
C SER A 340 9.22 -20.29 -1.53
N SER A 341 8.56 -19.87 -2.60
CA SER A 341 7.77 -20.79 -3.44
C SER A 341 8.61 -21.92 -4.03
N THR A 342 8.01 -23.10 -4.15
CA THR A 342 8.52 -24.15 -5.03
C THR A 342 8.56 -23.61 -6.46
N MET A 343 9.70 -23.74 -7.15
CA MET A 343 9.85 -23.29 -8.55
C MET A 343 10.03 -24.48 -9.48
N VAL A 344 9.23 -24.50 -10.54
CA VAL A 344 9.24 -25.55 -11.55
C VAL A 344 9.40 -24.90 -12.93
N ASP A 345 10.33 -25.42 -13.71
CA ASP A 345 10.36 -25.22 -15.16
C ASP A 345 9.28 -26.11 -15.77
N PHE A 346 8.17 -25.50 -16.17
CA PHE A 346 7.03 -26.18 -16.78
C PHE A 346 7.21 -26.41 -18.28
N GLU A 347 8.26 -25.87 -18.92
CA GLU A 347 8.63 -26.30 -20.27
C GLU A 347 9.35 -27.65 -20.21
N ARG A 348 10.31 -27.78 -19.29
CA ARG A 348 11.14 -29.00 -19.15
C ARG A 348 10.61 -30.00 -18.13
N MET A 349 9.55 -29.63 -17.39
CA MET A 349 8.97 -30.41 -16.29
C MET A 349 9.98 -30.78 -15.20
N ARG A 350 10.77 -29.80 -14.76
CA ARG A 350 11.85 -29.99 -13.76
C ARG A 350 11.72 -29.04 -12.58
N VAL A 351 12.03 -29.56 -11.40
CA VAL A 351 12.11 -28.74 -10.17
C VAL A 351 13.39 -27.93 -10.19
N VAL A 352 13.25 -26.61 -10.15
CA VAL A 352 14.35 -25.63 -10.09
C VAL A 352 14.62 -25.20 -8.65
N ARG A 353 13.59 -25.22 -7.79
CA ARG A 353 13.74 -24.93 -6.36
C ARG A 353 12.74 -25.70 -5.52
N PHE A 354 13.24 -26.42 -4.52
CA PHE A 354 12.44 -26.88 -3.38
C PHE A 354 12.03 -25.68 -2.54
N GLY A 355 10.74 -25.50 -2.33
CA GLY A 355 10.18 -24.38 -1.60
C GLY A 355 9.01 -24.79 -0.72
N ALA A 356 8.14 -23.83 -0.43
CA ALA A 356 6.90 -24.04 0.29
C ALA A 356 6.04 -25.12 -0.40
N CYS A 357 5.43 -25.97 0.43
CA CYS A 357 4.53 -27.05 0.02
C CYS A 357 5.12 -28.03 -1.01
N TYR A 358 6.46 -28.16 -1.09
CA TYR A 358 7.10 -28.99 -2.12
C TYR A 358 6.66 -30.46 -2.03
N GLU A 359 6.56 -31.00 -0.82
CA GLU A 359 6.11 -32.36 -0.55
C GLU A 359 4.70 -32.63 -1.09
N VAL A 360 3.79 -31.66 -0.95
CA VAL A 360 2.42 -31.73 -1.50
C VAL A 360 2.46 -31.64 -3.01
N ILE A 361 3.22 -30.68 -3.56
CA ILE A 361 3.36 -30.49 -5.00
C ILE A 361 3.94 -31.76 -5.66
N ARG A 362 4.97 -32.36 -5.06
CA ARG A 362 5.60 -33.60 -5.54
C ARG A 362 4.61 -34.77 -5.58
N ASP A 363 3.84 -34.99 -4.51
CA ASP A 363 2.85 -36.08 -4.46
C ASP A 363 1.77 -35.91 -5.54
N VAL A 364 1.23 -34.69 -5.69
CA VAL A 364 0.23 -34.37 -6.73
C VAL A 364 0.80 -34.61 -8.11
N VAL A 365 2.01 -34.13 -8.38
CA VAL A 365 2.66 -34.30 -9.68
C VAL A 365 2.93 -35.78 -10.00
N GLY A 366 3.36 -36.57 -9.01
CA GLY A 366 3.51 -38.02 -9.16
C GLY A 366 2.19 -38.72 -9.50
N ARG A 367 1.09 -38.35 -8.85
CA ARG A 367 -0.23 -38.97 -9.06
C ARG A 367 -0.89 -38.57 -10.38
N PHE A 368 -0.85 -37.28 -10.71
CA PHE A 368 -1.64 -36.71 -11.81
C PHE A 368 -0.85 -36.52 -13.11
N ALA A 369 0.49 -36.45 -13.03
CA ALA A 369 1.36 -36.32 -14.20
C ALA A 369 2.34 -37.51 -14.37
N GLY A 370 2.37 -38.46 -13.41
CA GLY A 370 3.23 -39.64 -13.51
C GLY A 370 4.73 -39.33 -13.42
N LEU A 371 5.11 -38.17 -12.90
CA LEU A 371 6.50 -37.73 -12.80
C LEU A 371 7.06 -38.00 -11.40
N ASP A 372 8.22 -38.64 -11.33
CA ASP A 372 8.97 -38.82 -10.09
C ASP A 372 10.01 -37.70 -9.93
N TRP A 373 9.65 -36.67 -9.16
CA TRP A 373 10.56 -35.59 -8.79
C TRP A 373 11.36 -35.95 -7.53
N PRO A 374 12.60 -35.45 -7.39
CA PRO A 374 13.48 -35.81 -6.28
C PRO A 374 12.94 -35.37 -4.92
N GLU A 375 13.40 -36.01 -3.84
CA GLU A 375 13.11 -35.56 -2.48
C GLU A 375 13.89 -34.29 -2.14
N ASP A 376 13.29 -33.42 -1.31
CA ASP A 376 14.01 -32.26 -0.77
C ASP A 376 15.02 -32.74 0.29
N PRO A 377 16.33 -32.54 0.09
CA PRO A 377 17.36 -32.96 1.04
C PRO A 377 17.36 -32.15 2.35
N GLY A 378 16.47 -31.15 2.46
CA GLY A 378 16.29 -30.32 3.64
C GLY A 378 17.20 -29.10 3.67
N ARG A 379 16.89 -28.16 4.58
CA ARG A 379 17.58 -26.86 4.66
C ARG A 379 19.04 -26.96 5.11
N THR A 380 19.39 -27.99 5.88
CA THR A 380 20.77 -28.21 6.34
C THR A 380 21.67 -28.61 5.17
N ALA A 381 21.20 -29.50 4.29
CA ALA A 381 21.95 -29.97 3.13
C ALA A 381 21.89 -28.97 1.96
N LEU A 382 20.74 -28.32 1.76
CA LEU A 382 20.53 -27.38 0.66
C LEU A 382 19.73 -26.16 1.14
N PHE A 383 20.44 -25.17 1.70
CA PHE A 383 19.82 -24.00 2.32
C PHE A 383 18.87 -23.23 1.39
N SER A 384 19.31 -22.96 0.15
CA SER A 384 18.53 -22.19 -0.83
C SER A 384 17.36 -22.97 -1.45
N GLY A 385 17.40 -24.30 -1.36
CA GLY A 385 16.51 -25.22 -2.08
C GLY A 385 16.72 -25.25 -3.59
N ARG A 386 17.63 -24.44 -4.16
CA ARG A 386 17.88 -24.42 -5.60
C ARG A 386 18.61 -25.69 -6.04
N THR A 387 18.09 -26.35 -7.05
CA THR A 387 18.74 -27.52 -7.66
C THR A 387 19.83 -27.07 -8.63
N ASP A 388 20.78 -27.94 -8.95
CA ASP A 388 21.86 -27.68 -9.93
C ASP A 388 21.36 -27.55 -11.38
N CYS A 389 20.03 -27.50 -11.59
CA CYS A 389 19.42 -27.56 -12.90
C CYS A 389 19.39 -26.23 -13.66
N LEU A 390 19.80 -25.08 -13.08
CA LEU A 390 19.94 -23.78 -13.76
C LEU A 390 20.90 -22.80 -13.07
#